data_AF-A0A7X6VJB8-F1
#
_entry.id   AF-A0A7X6VJB8-F1
#
_cell.length_a   1.000
_cell.length_b   1.000
_cell.length_c   1.000
_cell.angle_alpha   90.00
_cell.angle_beta   90.00
_cell.angle_gamma   90.00
#
_symmetry.space_group_name_H-M   'P 1'
#
loop_
_entity.id
_entity.type
_entity.pdbx_description
1 polymer ?
#
loop_
_entity_poly.entity_id
_entity_poly.type
_entity_poly.pdbx_seq_one_letter_code
_entity_poly.pdbx_strand_id
1 'polypeptide(L)' 'MRNIISEALVRMVRSNLIPHFRIGTHVLFNKDTVLQWVENGGTTQKSIVKTLD' A
#
# COMPACT_ATOMS: atom_id res chain seq x y z
N MET A 1 20.53 -13.19 6.93
CA MET A 1 19.06 -13.29 7.13
C MET A 1 18.38 -12.83 5.86
N ARG A 2 17.64 -13.70 5.16
CA ARG A 2 16.88 -13.33 3.96
C ARG A 2 15.59 -12.63 4.43
N ASN A 3 15.41 -11.37 4.09
CA ASN A 3 14.21 -10.61 4.45
C ASN A 3 13.06 -11.12 3.56
N ILE A 4 12.17 -11.95 4.12
CA ILE A 4 11.06 -12.54 3.35
C ILE A 4 9.96 -11.48 3.25
N ILE A 5 9.95 -10.74 2.14
CA ILE A 5 8.79 -9.91 1.78
C ILE A 5 7.70 -10.87 1.29
N SER A 6 6.51 -10.81 1.88
CA SER A 6 5.40 -11.65 1.47
C SER A 6 5.02 -11.36 0.01
N GLU A 7 4.68 -12.40 -0.77
CA GLU A 7 4.23 -12.21 -2.15
C GLU A 7 2.99 -11.30 -2.23
N ALA A 8 2.15 -11.32 -1.21
CA ALA A 8 1.00 -10.43 -1.07
C ALA A 8 1.41 -8.96 -1.04
N LEU A 9 2.44 -8.59 -0.26
CA LEU A 9 2.92 -7.21 -0.21
C LEU A 9 3.50 -6.77 -1.56
N VAL A 10 4.22 -7.66 -2.25
CA VAL A 10 4.72 -7.39 -3.61
C VAL A 10 3.57 -7.12 -4.58
N ARG A 11 2.50 -7.92 -4.52
CA ARG A 11 1.30 -7.71 -5.35
C ARG A 11 0.63 -6.37 -5.04
N MET A 12 0.48 -6.02 -3.76
CA MET A 12 -0.11 -4.73 -3.36
C MET A 12 0.68 -3.53 -3.87
N VAL A 13 2.02 -3.58 -3.79
CA VAL A 13 2.91 -2.54 -4.33
C VAL A 13 2.77 -2.44 -5.85
N ARG A 14 2.74 -3.57 -6.56
CA ARG A 14 2.59 -3.59 -8.02
C ARG A 14 1.24 -3.04 -8.47
N SER A 15 0.19 -3.30 -7.71
CA SER A 15 -1.18 -2.83 -7.99
C SER A 15 -1.48 -1.45 -7.40
N ASN A 16 -0.48 -0.76 -6.83
CA ASN A 16 -0.62 0.55 -6.19
C ASN A 16 -1.70 0.60 -5.08
N LEU A 17 -1.88 -0.52 -4.37
CA LEU A 17 -2.87 -0.70 -3.31
C LEU A 17 -2.33 -0.35 -1.92
N ILE A 18 -1.10 0.10 -1.82
CA ILE A 18 -0.47 0.55 -0.57
C ILE A 18 0.35 1.80 -0.88
N PRO A 19 0.30 2.85 -0.04
CA PRO A 19 1.12 4.04 -0.23
C PRO A 19 2.60 3.66 -0.17
N HIS A 20 3.31 3.93 -1.24
CA HIS A 20 4.74 3.67 -1.35
C HIS A 20 5.37 4.66 -2.31
N PHE A 21 6.69 4.80 -2.24
CA PHE A 21 7.47 5.53 -3.23
C PHE A 21 8.65 4.67 -3.68
N ARG A 22 9.20 5.01 -4.85
CA ARG A 22 10.30 4.27 -5.46
C ARG A 22 11.52 5.17 -5.64
N ILE A 23 12.68 4.65 -5.27
CA ILE A 23 13.98 5.27 -5.53
C ILE A 23 14.84 4.22 -6.22
N GLY A 24 14.97 4.34 -7.55
CA GLY A 24 15.55 3.29 -8.39
C GLY A 24 14.78 1.98 -8.24
N THR A 25 15.48 0.92 -7.83
CA THR A 25 14.91 -0.42 -7.58
C THR A 25 14.33 -0.60 -6.19
N HIS A 26 14.46 0.40 -5.30
CA HIS A 26 13.99 0.32 -3.92
C HIS A 26 12.54 0.76 -3.82
N VAL A 27 11.75 -0.01 -3.09
CA VAL A 27 10.40 0.35 -2.66
C VAL A 27 10.48 0.77 -1.20
N LEU A 28 9.98 1.96 -0.91
CA LEU A 28 10.06 2.57 0.40
C LEU A 28 8.66 2.95 0.87
N PHE A 29 8.47 2.90 2.20
CA PHE A 29 7.22 3.19 2.87
C PHE A 29 7.46 4.30 3.87
N ASN A 30 6.65 5.36 3.81
CA ASN A 30 6.59 6.32 4.89
C ASN A 30 5.69 5.74 5.98
N LYS A 31 6.22 5.61 7.20
CA LYS A 31 5.51 5.01 8.34
C LYS A 31 4.19 5.72 8.61
N ASP A 32 4.21 7.04 8.72
CA ASP A 32 3.03 7.83 9.10
C ASP A 32 1.95 7.74 8.02
N THR A 33 2.35 7.78 6.74
CA THR A 33 1.43 7.62 5.61
C THR A 33 0.79 6.22 5.58
N VAL A 34 1.56 5.17 5.85
CA VAL A 34 1.03 3.81 5.88
C VAL A 34 0.11 3.61 7.08
N LEU A 35 0.46 4.13 8.26
CA LEU A 35 -0.40 4.09 9.45
C LEU A 35 -1.72 4.79 9.19
N GLN A 36 -1.69 6.02 8.69
CA GLN A 36 -2.88 6.77 8.33
C GLN A 36 -3.72 6.03 7.27
N TRP A 37 -3.09 5.37 6.30
CA TRP A 37 -3.81 4.55 5.31
C TRP A 37 -4.50 3.35 5.96
N VAL A 38 -3.85 2.64 6.89
CA VAL A 38 -4.47 1.53 7.62
C VAL A 38 -5.64 2.02 8.49
N GLU A 39 -5.47 3.12 9.21
CA GLU A 39 -6.49 3.73 10.06
C GLU A 39 -7.74 4.13 9.26
N ASN A 40 -7.55 4.57 8.01
CA ASN A 40 -8.64 4.87 7.07
C ASN A 40 -9.21 3.63 6.35
N GLY A 41 -8.97 2.42 6.90
CA GLY A 41 -9.49 1.15 6.38
C GLY A 41 -8.79 0.64 5.13
N GLY A 42 -7.59 1.13 4.86
CA GLY A 42 -6.75 0.70 3.76
C GLY A 42 -7.42 0.87 2.40
N THR A 43 -7.16 -0.08 1.50
CA THR A 43 -7.67 -0.02 0.12
C THR A 43 -9.11 -0.52 -0.04
N THR A 44 -9.65 -1.19 0.99
CA THR A 44 -11.03 -1.70 1.00
C THR A 44 -12.06 -0.57 0.99
N GLN A 45 -11.76 0.61 1.56
CA GLN A 45 -12.71 1.72 1.63
C GLN A 45 -12.76 2.60 0.37
N LYS A 46 -11.68 2.70 -0.40
CA LYS A 46 -11.61 3.63 -1.55
C LYS A 46 -12.49 3.23 -2.74
N SER A 47 -12.88 1.96 -2.87
CA SER A 47 -13.76 1.51 -3.96
C SER A 47 -15.25 1.71 -3.68
N ILE A 48 -15.67 1.89 -2.43
CA ILE A 48 -17.10 2.01 -2.08
C ILE A 48 -17.60 3.44 -2.31
N VAL A 49 -16.73 4.45 -2.17
CA VAL A 49 -17.10 5.86 -2.26
C VAL A 49 -17.30 6.34 -3.71
N LYS A 50 -16.84 5.59 -4.72
CA LYS A 50 -16.98 5.99 -6.14
C LYS A 50 -18.25 5.50 -6.84
N THR A 51 -19.15 4.80 -6.13
CA THR A 51 -20.37 4.23 -6.71
C THR A 51 -21.65 4.88 -6.18
N LEU A 52 -21.54 6.03 -5.51
CA LEU A 52 -22.67 6.82 -5.04
C LEU A 52 -22.60 8.23 -5.66
N ASP A 53 -22.80 8.29 -6.98
CA ASP A 53 -23.19 9.50 -7.73
C ASP A 53 -24.27 9.09 -8.76
#